data_AF-A0A316NB57-F1
#
_entry.id   AF-A0A316NB57-F1
#
_cell.length_a   1.000
_cell.length_b   1.000
_cell.length_c   1.000
_cell.angle_alpha   90.00
_cell.angle_beta   90.00
_cell.angle_gamma   90.00
#
_symmetry.space_group_name_H-M   'P 1'
#
loop_
_entity.id
_entity.type
_entity.pdbx_description
1 polymer ?
#
loop_
_entity_poly.entity_id
_entity_poly.type
_entity_poly.pdbx_seq_one_letter_code
_entity_poly.pdbx_strand_id
1 'polypeptide(L)' 'MALKELIKSSGLKYQFIASELNITYQGLKNKIENVNEFKTGEVDVLCRLLSITSLREKEKIFFAN' A
#
# COMPACT_ATOMS: atom_id res chain seq x y z
N MET A 1 -8.57 -5.06 6.62
CA MET A 1 -8.42 -6.09 5.56
C MET A 1 -8.25 -5.49 4.14
N ALA A 2 -8.64 -4.23 3.90
CA ALA A 2 -8.71 -3.63 2.58
C ALA A 2 -7.41 -3.66 1.74
N LEU A 3 -6.24 -3.34 2.30
CA LEU A 3 -5.01 -3.18 1.51
C LEU A 3 -4.47 -4.51 0.93
N LYS A 4 -4.46 -5.60 1.72
CA LYS A 4 -3.98 -6.93 1.24
C LYS A 4 -4.85 -7.46 0.10
N GLU A 5 -6.17 -7.25 0.19
CA GLU A 5 -7.11 -7.66 -0.85
C GLU A 5 -6.93 -6.82 -2.11
N LEU A 6 -6.71 -5.51 -1.97
CA LEU A 6 -6.46 -4.64 -3.11
C LEU A 6 -5.18 -5.03 -3.87
N ILE A 7 -4.11 -5.32 -3.13
CA ILE A 7 -2.84 -5.81 -3.69
C ILE A 7 -3.05 -7.14 -4.41
N LYS A 8 -3.78 -8.08 -3.79
CA LYS A 8 -4.15 -9.35 -4.43
C LYS A 8 -4.97 -9.14 -5.70
N SER A 9 -5.96 -8.24 -5.66
CA SER A 9 -6.85 -7.96 -6.79
C SER A 9 -6.12 -7.25 -7.94
N SER A 10 -5.11 -6.44 -7.62
CA SER A 10 -4.24 -5.81 -8.61
C SER A 10 -3.24 -6.79 -9.23
N GLY A 11 -3.07 -7.99 -8.64
CA GLY A 11 -2.15 -9.01 -9.13
C GLY A 11 -0.68 -8.75 -8.83
N LEU A 12 -0.39 -7.71 -8.04
CA LEU A 12 0.98 -7.31 -7.69
C LEU A 12 1.52 -8.15 -6.54
N LYS A 13 2.80 -8.54 -6.63
CA LYS A 13 3.50 -9.22 -5.53
C LYS A 13 3.96 -8.19 -4.50
N TYR A 14 3.89 -8.54 -3.22
CA TYR A 14 4.41 -7.71 -2.12
C TYR A 14 5.90 -7.36 -2.29
N GLN A 15 6.72 -8.27 -2.82
CA GLN A 15 8.12 -7.97 -3.12
C GLN A 15 8.28 -6.88 -4.18
N PHE A 16 7.44 -6.88 -5.20
CA PHE A 16 7.49 -5.88 -6.26
C PHE A 16 7.13 -4.49 -5.72
N ILE A 17 6.06 -4.44 -4.93
CA ILE A 17 5.62 -3.23 -4.24
C ILE A 17 6.72 -2.69 -3.30
N ALA A 18 7.36 -3.57 -2.52
CA ALA A 18 8.44 -3.19 -1.62
C ALA A 18 9.62 -2.55 -2.38
N SER A 19 10.02 -3.15 -3.51
CA SER A 19 11.06 -2.59 -4.37
C SER A 19 10.71 -1.19 -4.89
N GLU A 20 9.48 -1.00 -5.38
CA GLU A 20 9.04 0.28 -5.93
C GLU A 20 8.93 1.38 -4.86
N LEU A 21 8.51 1.00 -3.66
CA LEU A 21 8.48 1.88 -2.49
C LEU A 21 9.87 2.17 -1.90
N ASN A 22 10.91 1.52 -2.45
CA ASN A 22 12.28 1.57 -1.94
C ASN A 22 12.40 1.17 -0.46
N ILE A 23 11.58 0.20 -0.04
CA ILE A 23 11.60 -0.36 1.31
C ILE A 23 11.86 -1.85 1.31
N THR A 24 12.27 -2.35 2.46
CA THR A 24 12.38 -3.78 2.68
C THR A 24 11.00 -4.43 2.75
N TYR A 25 10.92 -5.69 2.32
CA TYR A 25 9.71 -6.51 2.47
C TYR A 25 9.18 -6.51 3.90
N GLN A 26 10.08 -6.57 4.89
CA GLN A 26 9.72 -6.45 6.30
C GLN A 26 9.12 -5.08 6.65
N GLY A 27 9.70 -3.99 6.13
CA GLY A 27 9.15 -2.64 6.29
C GLY A 27 7.75 -2.52 5.70
N LEU A 28 7.53 -3.05 4.50
CA LEU A 28 6.20 -3.14 3.89
C LEU A 28 5.25 -3.96 4.78
N LYS A 29 5.67 -5.15 5.21
CA LYS A 29 4.84 -6.04 6.03
C LYS A 29 4.41 -5.37 7.34
N ASN A 30 5.33 -4.70 8.03
CA ASN A 30 5.01 -3.95 9.25
C ASN A 30 3.95 -2.86 8.97
N LYS A 31 4.05 -2.16 7.83
CA LYS A 31 3.07 -1.15 7.47
C LYS A 31 1.69 -1.72 7.17
N ILE A 32 1.64 -2.84 6.43
CA ILE A 32 0.40 -3.55 6.14
C ILE A 32 -0.26 -4.10 7.43
N GLU A 33 0.54 -4.48 8.41
CA GLU A 33 0.08 -4.99 9.72
C GLU A 33 -0.27 -3.86 10.71
N ASN A 34 -0.37 -2.59 10.27
CA ASN A 34 -0.59 -1.41 11.11
C ASN A 34 0.46 -1.19 12.22
N VAL A 35 1.65 -1.80 12.09
CA VAL A 35 2.76 -1.56 13.01
C VAL A 35 3.43 -0.21 12.71
N ASN A 36 3.43 0.21 11.45
CA ASN A 36 3.99 1.49 11.01
C ASN A 36 3.07 2.17 9.99
N GLU A 37 3.00 3.48 10.01
CA GLU A 37 2.25 4.23 9.00
C GLU A 37 3.02 4.32 7.67
N PHE A 38 2.27 4.40 6.57
CA PHE A 38 2.85 4.71 5.27
C PHE A 38 3.20 6.19 5.19
N LYS A 39 4.38 6.51 4.67
CA LYS A 39 4.75 7.92 4.44
C LYS A 39 3.97 8.44 3.23
N THR A 40 3.72 9.74 3.17
CA THR A 40 2.99 10.36 2.04
C THR A 40 3.57 10.00 0.67
N GLY A 41 4.91 9.96 0.54
CA GLY A 41 5.57 9.56 -0.70
C GLY A 41 5.36 8.09 -1.07
N GLU A 42 5.28 7.21 -0.07
CA GLU A 42 4.99 5.78 -0.30
C GLU A 42 3.53 5.56 -0.70
N VAL A 43 2.61 6.28 -0.05
CA VAL A 43 1.19 6.23 -0.42
C VAL A 43 0.99 6.67 -1.86
N ASP A 44 1.67 7.72 -2.33
CA ASP A 44 1.57 8.19 -3.72
C ASP A 44 2.04 7.12 -4.72
N VAL A 45 3.22 6.53 -4.47
CA VAL A 45 3.77 5.45 -5.31
C VAL A 45 2.86 4.23 -5.30
N LEU A 46 2.37 3.81 -4.13
CA LEU A 46 1.45 2.69 -4.02
C LEU A 46 0.12 2.97 -4.75
N CYS A 47 -0.42 4.19 -4.64
CA CYS A 47 -1.61 4.63 -5.35
C CYS A 47 -1.43 4.50 -6.86
N ARG A 48 -0.28 4.94 -7.39
CA ARG A 48 0.05 4.82 -8.81
C ARG A 48 0.17 3.36 -9.25
N LEU A 49 0.84 2.54 -8.46
CA LEU A 49 1.01 1.10 -8.72
C LEU A 49 -0.31 0.35 -8.77
N LEU A 50 -1.15 0.57 -7.77
CA LEU A 50 -2.46 -0.07 -7.66
C LEU A 50 -3.51 0.62 -8.53
N SER A 51 -3.14 1.64 -9.30
CA SER A 51 -4.06 2.48 -10.09
C SER A 51 -5.24 3.02 -9.27
N ILE A 52 -5.00 3.32 -7.99
CA ILE A 52 -5.97 3.95 -7.10
C ILE A 52 -6.05 5.42 -7.50
N THR A 53 -6.96 5.71 -8.41
CA THR A 53 -7.30 7.08 -8.87
C THR A 53 -8.31 7.75 -7.95
N SER A 54 -9.07 6.95 -7.18
CA SER A 54 -10.09 7.46 -6.27
C SER A 54 -9.49 7.88 -4.94
N LEU A 55 -9.52 9.19 -4.67
CA LEU A 55 -9.10 9.77 -3.39
C LEU A 55 -9.83 9.12 -2.19
N ARG A 56 -11.12 8.82 -2.40
CA ARG A 56 -11.99 8.15 -1.43
C ARG A 56 -11.59 6.70 -1.14
N GLU A 57 -11.04 6.00 -2.12
CA GLU A 57 -10.51 4.64 -1.94
C GLU A 57 -9.19 4.69 -1.18
N LYS A 58 -8.30 5.62 -1.54
CA LYS A 58 -7.09 5.93 -0.75
C LYS A 58 -7.44 6.20 0.71
N GLU A 59 -8.39 7.09 0.98
CA GLU A 59 -8.78 7.43 2.35
C GLU A 59 -9.40 6.23 3.07
N LYS A 60 -10.23 5.42 2.40
CA LYS A 60 -10.76 4.18 2.98
C LYS A 60 -9.70 3.12 3.27
N ILE A 61 -8.58 3.12 2.57
CA ILE A 61 -7.57 2.07 2.72
C ILE A 61 -6.50 2.47 3.74
N PHE A 62 -6.11 3.75 3.75
CA PHE A 62 -5.06 4.28 4.62
C PHE A 62 -5.57 5.06 5.84
N PHE A 63 -6.79 5.60 5.78
CA PHE A 63 -7.39 6.44 6.83
C PHE A 63 -8.71 5.86 7.38
N ALA A 64 -9.16 4.67 6.95
CA ALA A 64 -10.30 4.03 7.59
C ALA A 64 -9.88 3.48 8.96
N ASN A 65 -10.23 4.27 9.97
CA ASN A 65 -10.22 3.93 11.39
C ASN A 65 -11.27 2.86 11.69
#